data_AF-A0A965BEF4-F1
#
_entry.id   AF-A0A965BEF4-F1
#
_cell.length_a   1.000
_cell.length_b   1.000
_cell.length_c   1.000
_cell.angle_alpha   90.00
_cell.angle_beta   90.00
_cell.angle_gamma   90.00
#
_symmetry.space_group_name_H-M   'P 1'
#
loop_
_entity.id
_entity.type
_entity.pdbx_description
1 polymer ?
#
loop_
_entity_poly.entity_id
_entity_poly.type
_entity_poly.pdbx_seq_one_letter_code
_entity_poly.pdbx_strand_id
1 'polypeptide(L)'
;MSEQGASGRHGPPPIVRAAIVLTVIGIGGGTWFAARNGYVSLPGIARAAPTIGANRIAVTGTIESEESTITAEVSGRLVAFDVRDGDPLKVGQVIARIEDPVIAAQVTQAQASVGVAEANLAMLRAGTRPEEVRVAEAARDASRAQLATAQAQVATAQVAVTNAEVLRAQPQELDARIHQARVAQE
;
A
#
# COMPACT_ATOMS: atom_id res chain seq x y z
N MET A 1 77.66 68.84 -78.48
CA MET A 1 78.26 69.12 -77.16
C MET A 1 77.15 68.99 -76.13
N SER A 2 77.11 67.86 -75.40
CA SER A 2 77.48 67.77 -73.96
C SER A 2 76.27 68.17 -73.10
N GLU A 3 75.68 67.42 -72.16
CA GLU A 3 76.11 66.30 -71.33
C GLU A 3 74.87 65.61 -70.70
N GLN A 4 75.15 64.51 -70.00
CA GLN A 4 74.30 63.55 -69.30
C GLN A 4 73.44 64.13 -68.15
N GLY A 5 72.41 63.37 -67.71
CA GLY A 5 71.88 63.52 -66.35
C GLY A 5 70.51 62.88 -66.12
N ALA A 6 70.50 61.70 -65.49
CA ALA A 6 69.33 60.91 -65.12
C ALA A 6 68.53 61.48 -63.93
N SER A 7 67.30 60.98 -63.76
CA SER A 7 66.52 60.78 -62.50
C SER A 7 65.04 61.09 -62.79
N GLY A 8 64.09 60.17 -62.71
CA GLY A 8 63.78 59.35 -61.53
C GLY A 8 62.38 59.75 -61.06
N ARG A 9 61.35 59.16 -61.68
CA ARG A 9 59.94 59.39 -61.32
C ARG A 9 59.65 58.82 -59.93
N HIS A 10 59.56 59.67 -58.91
CA HIS A 10 58.98 59.30 -57.63
C HIS A 10 57.50 59.70 -57.60
N GLY A 11 56.62 58.70 -57.76
CA GLY A 11 55.21 58.84 -57.39
C GLY A 11 55.06 58.95 -55.86
N PRO A 12 53.97 59.57 -55.37
CA PRO A 12 53.79 59.83 -53.94
C PRO A 12 53.76 58.52 -53.11
N PRO A 13 54.30 58.55 -51.87
CA PRO A 13 54.45 57.38 -51.01
C PRO A 13 53.09 56.70 -50.71
N PRO A 14 53.07 55.38 -50.44
CA PRO A 14 51.83 54.59 -50.29
C PRO A 14 50.88 55.13 -49.20
N ILE A 15 51.39 55.84 -48.20
CA ILE A 15 50.61 56.45 -47.12
C ILE A 15 49.76 57.62 -47.62
N VAL A 16 50.24 58.40 -48.59
CA VAL A 16 49.50 59.54 -49.18
C VAL A 16 48.42 59.04 -50.14
N ARG A 17 48.65 57.92 -50.83
CA ARG A 17 47.63 57.23 -51.64
C ARG A 17 46.53 56.61 -50.77
N ALA A 18 46.88 56.04 -49.62
CA ALA A 18 45.92 55.53 -48.63
C ALA A 18 45.10 56.66 -47.99
N ALA A 19 45.70 57.81 -47.70
CA ALA A 19 45.01 58.97 -47.16
C ALA A 19 43.98 59.57 -48.13
N ILE A 20 44.33 59.69 -49.42
CA ILE A 20 43.41 60.21 -50.46
C ILE A 20 42.24 59.24 -50.70
N VAL A 21 42.48 57.92 -50.66
CA VAL A 21 41.42 56.90 -50.78
C VAL A 21 40.50 56.89 -49.55
N LEU A 22 41.04 57.08 -48.34
CA LEU A 22 40.24 57.20 -47.11
C LEU A 22 39.35 58.45 -47.08
N THR A 23 39.82 59.59 -47.61
CA THR A 23 39.01 60.82 -47.68
C THR A 23 37.85 60.68 -48.67
N VAL A 24 38.06 60.00 -49.81
CA VAL A 24 37.00 59.78 -50.80
C VAL A 24 35.95 58.77 -50.31
N ILE A 25 36.34 57.75 -49.53
CA ILE A 25 35.41 56.79 -48.92
C ILE A 25 34.63 57.42 -47.75
N GLY A 26 35.23 58.33 -46.98
CA GLY A 26 34.56 59.03 -45.87
C GLY A 26 33.44 59.97 -46.32
N ILE A 27 33.62 60.68 -47.45
CA ILE A 27 32.61 61.61 -47.98
C ILE A 27 31.53 60.88 -48.80
N GLY A 28 31.89 59.81 -49.50
CA GLY A 28 30.94 58.95 -50.23
C GLY A 28 30.08 58.06 -49.33
N GLY A 29 30.63 57.57 -48.20
CA GLY A 29 29.91 56.72 -47.25
C GLY A 29 28.88 57.47 -46.41
N GLY A 30 29.19 58.71 -45.99
CA GLY A 30 28.28 59.54 -45.18
C GLY A 30 27.01 59.95 -45.93
N THR A 31 27.12 60.24 -47.23
CA THR A 31 25.99 60.67 -48.07
C THR A 31 25.08 59.51 -48.47
N TRP A 32 25.62 58.31 -48.67
CA TRP A 32 24.83 57.10 -48.96
C TRP A 32 24.13 56.51 -47.72
N PHE A 33 24.76 56.60 -46.55
CA PHE A 33 24.15 56.16 -45.28
C PHE A 33 23.03 57.09 -44.81
N ALA A 34 23.16 58.41 -45.03
CA ALA A 34 22.10 59.37 -44.75
C ALA A 34 20.93 59.30 -45.75
N ALA A 35 21.17 58.85 -47.00
CA ALA A 35 20.12 58.69 -48.01
C ALA A 35 19.34 57.36 -47.90
N ARG A 36 19.89 56.32 -47.23
CA ARG A 36 19.21 55.04 -47.00
C ARG A 36 18.35 55.04 -45.72
N ASN A 37 18.70 55.86 -44.73
CA ASN A 37 17.90 56.08 -43.52
C ASN A 37 17.14 57.40 -43.64
N GLY A 38 16.07 57.39 -44.42
CA GLY A 38 15.14 58.51 -44.52
C GLY A 38 14.49 58.82 -43.17
N TYR A 39 15.03 59.80 -42.45
CA TYR A 39 14.32 60.52 -41.40
C TYR A 39 13.53 61.64 -42.05
N VAL A 40 12.33 61.33 -42.52
CA VAL A 40 11.32 62.33 -42.85
C VAL A 40 10.63 62.72 -41.54
N SER A 41 10.91 63.91 -41.00
CA SER A 41 10.07 64.50 -39.95
C SER A 41 8.81 65.06 -40.61
N LEU A 42 7.73 64.28 -40.59
CA LEU A 42 6.40 64.78 -40.95
C LEU A 42 5.95 65.80 -39.88
N PRO A 43 5.66 67.06 -40.24
CA PRO A 43 4.99 67.95 -39.32
C PRO A 43 3.55 67.43 -39.12
N GLY A 44 3.22 67.06 -37.88
CA GLY A 44 1.83 66.89 -37.46
C GLY A 44 1.16 65.57 -37.85
N ILE A 45 1.68 64.45 -37.35
CA ILE A 45 0.80 63.33 -36.97
C ILE A 45 0.67 63.36 -35.46
N ALA A 46 -0.42 63.96 -34.98
CA ALA A 46 -0.89 63.73 -33.63
C ALA A 46 -0.91 62.20 -33.42
N ARG A 47 -0.22 61.71 -32.40
CA ARG A 47 -0.49 60.37 -31.88
C ARG A 47 -1.98 60.34 -31.59
N ALA A 48 -2.76 59.66 -32.44
CA ALA A 48 -4.06 59.19 -32.02
C ALA A 48 -3.77 58.32 -30.80
N ALA A 49 -4.11 58.82 -29.60
CA ALA A 49 -4.26 57.96 -28.45
C ALA A 49 -5.16 56.80 -28.91
N PRO A 50 -4.86 55.53 -28.56
CA PRO A 50 -5.72 54.45 -28.96
C PRO A 50 -7.13 54.82 -28.51
N THR A 51 -8.02 55.08 -29.46
CA THR A 51 -9.44 55.20 -29.18
C THR A 51 -9.87 53.79 -28.85
N ILE A 52 -9.66 53.42 -27.58
CA ILE A 52 -10.22 52.22 -26.98
C ILE A 52 -11.71 52.37 -27.24
N GLY A 53 -12.25 51.58 -28.18
CA GLY A 53 -13.66 51.62 -28.53
C GLY A 53 -14.51 51.68 -27.27
N ALA A 54 -15.44 52.63 -27.26
CA ALA A 54 -16.29 53.01 -26.13
C ALA A 54 -17.35 51.94 -25.80
N ASN A 55 -16.89 50.70 -25.62
CA ASN A 55 -17.65 49.61 -25.04
C ASN A 55 -16.72 48.57 -24.39
N ARG A 56 -15.84 49.04 -23.49
CA ARG A 56 -15.07 48.17 -22.59
C ARG A 56 -15.29 48.63 -21.17
N ILE A 57 -15.98 47.80 -20.40
CA ILE A 57 -16.15 47.99 -18.95
C ILE A 57 -14.84 47.53 -18.32
N ALA A 58 -14.06 48.46 -17.79
CA ALA A 58 -12.88 48.14 -16.99
C ALA A 58 -13.35 47.69 -15.60
N VAL A 59 -13.28 46.38 -15.34
CA VAL A 59 -13.63 45.79 -14.05
C VAL A 59 -12.33 45.45 -13.33
N THR A 60 -12.13 46.02 -12.15
CA THR A 60 -11.07 45.61 -11.22
C THR A 60 -11.67 44.60 -10.26
N GLY A 61 -11.12 43.40 -10.20
CA GLY A 61 -11.50 42.35 -9.26
C GLY A 61 -10.25 41.69 -8.70
N THR A 62 -10.40 41.07 -7.53
CA THR A 62 -9.35 40.26 -6.90
C THR A 62 -9.47 38.83 -7.41
N ILE A 63 -8.34 38.19 -7.72
CA ILE A 63 -8.30 36.75 -7.97
C ILE A 63 -8.06 36.07 -6.62
N GLU A 64 -8.98 35.20 -6.22
CA GLU A 64 -8.83 34.34 -5.04
C GLU A 64 -8.50 32.91 -5.48
N SER A 65 -7.59 32.27 -4.76
CA SER A 65 -7.25 30.86 -4.93
C SER A 65 -7.66 30.11 -3.67
N GLU A 66 -8.20 28.92 -3.84
CA GLU A 66 -8.36 27.98 -2.73
C GLU A 66 -7.00 27.36 -2.41
N GLU A 67 -6.57 27.47 -1.16
CA GLU A 67 -5.33 26.88 -0.68
C GLU A 67 -5.65 25.74 0.29
N SER A 68 -4.92 24.63 0.19
CA SER A 68 -5.05 23.50 1.11
C SER A 68 -3.67 23.05 1.58
N THR A 69 -3.48 23.03 2.89
CA THR A 69 -2.24 22.59 3.53
C THR A 69 -2.31 21.09 3.77
N ILE A 70 -1.36 20.34 3.21
CA ILE A 70 -1.22 18.90 3.45
C ILE A 70 -0.19 18.67 4.56
N THR A 71 -0.60 17.93 5.59
CA THR A 71 0.25 17.60 6.74
C THR A 71 0.23 16.10 6.96
N ALA A 72 1.36 15.55 7.40
CA ALA A 72 1.43 14.15 7.82
C ALA A 72 0.67 13.96 9.14
N GLU A 73 -0.21 12.96 9.19
CA GLU A 73 -0.94 12.59 10.41
C GLU A 73 -0.03 11.86 11.41
N VAL A 74 0.95 11.12 10.90
CA VAL A 74 1.89 10.33 11.70
C VAL A 74 3.30 10.92 11.66
N SER A 75 4.01 10.79 12.78
CA SER A 75 5.44 11.10 12.85
C SER A 75 6.23 9.97 12.22
N GLY A 76 7.35 10.28 11.57
CA GLY A 76 8.23 9.26 11.00
C GLY A 76 9.32 9.85 10.11
N ARG A 77 10.09 8.98 9.48
CA ARG A 77 11.15 9.37 8.54
C ARG A 77 10.57 9.50 7.14
N LEU A 78 10.80 10.62 6.47
CA LEU A 78 10.50 10.78 5.05
C LEU A 78 11.44 9.90 4.22
N VAL A 79 10.89 8.93 3.50
CA VAL A 79 11.65 7.95 2.69
C VAL A 79 11.57 8.29 1.20
N ALA A 80 10.45 8.83 0.75
CA ALA A 80 10.28 9.29 -0.62
C ALA A 80 9.44 10.58 -0.64
N PHE A 81 9.75 11.44 -1.61
CA PHE A 81 8.98 12.63 -1.93
C PHE A 81 8.98 12.74 -3.47
N ASP A 82 7.86 12.36 -4.07
CA ASP A 82 7.78 11.99 -5.49
C ASP A 82 7.15 13.09 -6.36
N VAL A 83 7.08 14.33 -5.85
CA VAL A 83 6.42 15.46 -6.51
C VAL A 83 7.35 16.66 -6.58
N ARG A 84 7.17 17.50 -7.61
CA ARG A 84 7.90 18.76 -7.79
C ARG A 84 6.95 19.94 -7.72
N ASP A 85 7.53 21.10 -7.43
CA ASP A 85 6.78 22.35 -7.40
C ASP A 85 6.15 22.63 -8.77
N GLY A 86 4.83 22.87 -8.78
CA GLY A 86 4.05 23.11 -9.99
C GLY A 86 3.47 21.86 -10.66
N ASP A 87 3.74 20.65 -10.14
CA ASP A 87 3.13 19.43 -10.67
C ASP A 87 1.63 19.38 -10.34
N PRO A 88 0.75 19.07 -11.31
CA PRO A 88 -0.67 18.87 -11.03
C PRO A 88 -0.90 17.58 -10.25
N LEU A 89 -1.61 17.68 -9.12
CA LEU A 89 -1.93 16.54 -8.25
C LEU A 89 -3.39 16.11 -8.38
N LYS A 90 -3.64 14.82 -8.16
CA LYS A 90 -5.00 14.25 -8.08
C LYS A 90 -5.29 13.75 -6.67
N VAL A 91 -6.57 13.73 -6.30
CA VAL A 91 -7.01 13.15 -5.02
C VAL A 91 -6.59 11.67 -4.94
N GLY A 92 -5.99 11.29 -3.82
CA GLY A 92 -5.47 9.94 -3.58
C GLY A 92 -4.08 9.68 -4.18
N GLN A 93 -3.47 10.65 -4.86
CA GLN A 93 -2.10 10.54 -5.33
C GLN A 93 -1.13 10.53 -4.14
N VAL A 94 -0.25 9.54 -4.09
CA VAL A 94 0.83 9.48 -3.10
C VAL A 94 1.88 10.52 -3.49
N ILE A 95 2.13 11.47 -2.60
CA ILE A 95 3.11 12.55 -2.79
C ILE A 95 4.40 12.31 -1.99
N ALA A 96 4.29 11.58 -0.89
CA ALA A 96 5.36 11.32 0.05
C ALA A 96 5.15 9.96 0.73
N ARG A 97 6.24 9.29 1.07
CA ARG A 97 6.23 8.06 1.88
C ARG A 97 6.95 8.32 3.19
N ILE A 98 6.26 8.08 4.28
CA ILE A 98 6.80 8.19 5.63
C ILE A 98 6.87 6.79 6.23
N GLU A 99 8.02 6.43 6.79
CA GLU A 99 8.20 5.18 7.51
C GLU A 99 8.44 5.44 8.99
N ASP A 100 7.70 4.71 9.82
CA ASP A 100 7.94 4.61 11.26
C ASP A 100 8.24 3.15 11.62
N PRO A 101 9.47 2.83 12.08
CA PRO A 101 9.84 1.47 12.45
C PRO A 101 9.01 0.92 13.62
N VAL A 102 8.50 1.79 14.50
CA VAL A 102 7.64 1.39 15.62
C VAL A 102 6.27 0.94 15.12
N ILE A 103 5.66 1.70 14.21
CA ILE A 103 4.38 1.32 13.58
C ILE A 103 4.54 0.03 12.79
N ALA A 104 5.63 -0.12 12.01
CA ALA A 104 5.90 -1.35 11.26
C ALA A 104 6.04 -2.58 12.19
N ALA A 105 6.73 -2.42 13.32
CA ALA A 105 6.84 -3.48 14.32
C ALA A 105 5.49 -3.81 14.97
N GLN A 106 4.68 -2.80 15.30
CA GLN A 106 3.34 -2.98 15.85
C GLN A 106 2.41 -3.73 14.88
N VAL A 107 2.45 -3.38 13.58
CA VAL A 107 1.70 -4.09 12.53
C VAL A 107 2.14 -5.55 12.47
N THR A 108 3.45 -5.82 12.48
CA THR A 108 3.98 -7.19 12.46
C THR A 108 3.54 -7.98 13.69
N GLN A 109 3.59 -7.38 14.87
CA GLN A 109 3.13 -7.99 16.13
C GLN A 109 1.62 -8.28 16.10
N ALA A 110 0.82 -7.34 15.58
CA ALA A 110 -0.63 -7.51 15.44
C ALA A 110 -0.97 -8.64 14.46
N GLN A 111 -0.28 -8.72 13.32
CA GLN A 111 -0.42 -9.80 12.36
C GLN A 111 -0.07 -11.17 12.96
N ALA A 112 1.01 -11.26 13.75
CA ALA A 112 1.35 -12.48 14.46
C ALA A 112 0.26 -12.87 15.47
N SER A 113 -0.32 -11.89 16.18
CA SER A 113 -1.42 -12.10 17.12
C SER A 113 -2.68 -12.60 16.42
N VAL A 114 -2.99 -12.09 15.23
CA VAL A 114 -4.07 -12.60 14.37
C VAL A 114 -3.79 -14.06 13.98
N GLY A 115 -2.57 -14.38 13.53
CA GLY A 115 -2.21 -15.77 13.17
C GLY A 115 -2.37 -16.76 14.33
N VAL A 116 -1.99 -16.36 15.56
CA VAL A 116 -2.22 -17.17 16.76
C VAL A 116 -3.71 -17.37 17.03
N ALA A 117 -4.52 -16.30 16.92
CA ALA A 117 -5.96 -16.38 17.13
C ALA A 117 -6.63 -17.29 16.08
N GLU A 118 -6.22 -17.21 14.82
CA GLU A 118 -6.71 -18.07 13.73
C GLU A 118 -6.33 -19.54 13.93
N ALA A 119 -5.09 -19.81 14.35
CA ALA A 119 -4.66 -21.17 14.67
C ALA A 119 -5.47 -21.77 15.84
N ASN A 120 -5.70 -20.99 16.89
CA ASN A 120 -6.54 -21.41 18.01
C ASN A 120 -7.98 -21.66 17.53
N LEU A 121 -8.55 -20.76 16.72
CA LEU A 121 -9.88 -20.95 16.16
C LEU A 121 -9.96 -22.22 15.30
N ALA A 122 -8.93 -22.52 14.51
CA ALA A 122 -8.86 -23.74 13.72
C ALA A 122 -8.82 -25.00 14.61
N MET A 123 -8.02 -24.99 15.69
CA MET A 123 -8.00 -26.09 16.67
C MET A 123 -9.37 -26.27 17.34
N LEU A 124 -10.03 -25.18 17.74
CA LEU A 124 -11.35 -25.24 18.36
C LEU A 124 -12.43 -25.75 17.39
N ARG A 125 -12.38 -25.33 16.12
CA ARG A 125 -13.30 -25.78 15.07
C ARG A 125 -13.07 -27.23 14.64
N ALA A 126 -11.83 -27.70 14.65
CA ALA A 126 -11.52 -29.10 14.44
C ALA A 126 -12.16 -29.98 15.53
N GLY A 127 -12.47 -29.40 16.70
CA GLY A 127 -13.20 -30.06 17.77
C GLY A 127 -12.38 -31.17 18.42
N THR A 128 -13.09 -32.14 19.01
CA THR A 128 -12.48 -33.30 19.65
C THR A 128 -11.85 -34.22 18.60
N ARG A 129 -10.59 -34.62 18.81
CA ARG A 129 -9.89 -35.52 17.91
C ARG A 129 -10.64 -36.85 17.79
N PRO A 130 -10.74 -37.47 16.60
CA PRO A 130 -11.49 -38.72 16.42
C PRO A 130 -10.96 -39.88 17.30
N GLU A 131 -9.68 -39.85 17.66
CA GLU A 131 -9.07 -40.79 18.59
C GLU A 131 -9.65 -40.65 20.01
N GLU A 132 -9.83 -39.42 20.49
CA GLU A 132 -10.44 -39.14 21.80
C GLU A 132 -11.91 -39.58 21.83
N VAL A 133 -12.65 -39.35 20.74
CA VAL A 133 -14.03 -39.84 20.59
C VAL A 133 -14.06 -41.37 20.64
N ARG A 134 -13.19 -42.07 19.89
CA ARG A 134 -13.12 -43.53 19.92
C ARG A 134 -12.78 -44.10 21.30
N VAL A 135 -11.88 -43.45 22.04
CA VAL A 135 -11.55 -43.85 23.41
C VAL A 135 -12.76 -43.67 24.33
N ALA A 136 -13.47 -42.54 24.22
CA ALA A 136 -14.68 -42.30 24.99
C ALA A 136 -15.81 -43.28 24.65
N GLU A 137 -15.99 -43.63 23.37
CA GLU A 137 -16.93 -44.63 22.91
C GLU A 137 -16.60 -46.03 23.46
N ALA A 138 -15.33 -46.44 23.36
CA ALA A 138 -14.87 -47.72 23.90
C ALA A 138 -15.07 -47.81 25.42
N ALA A 139 -14.79 -46.72 26.15
CA ALA A 139 -15.04 -46.66 27.59
C ALA A 139 -16.54 -46.77 27.91
N ARG A 140 -17.39 -46.06 27.16
CA ARG A 140 -18.85 -46.15 27.30
C ARG A 140 -19.35 -47.58 27.05
N ASP A 141 -18.87 -48.23 26.01
CA ASP A 141 -19.29 -49.59 25.67
C ASP A 141 -18.84 -50.61 26.73
N ALA A 142 -17.62 -50.46 27.26
CA ALA A 142 -17.14 -51.27 28.38
C ALA A 142 -18.01 -51.09 29.64
N SER A 143 -18.35 -49.85 30.02
CA SER A 143 -19.26 -49.59 31.14
C SER A 143 -20.66 -50.15 30.90
N ARG A 144 -21.16 -50.12 29.66
CA ARG A 144 -22.45 -50.73 29.31
C ARG A 144 -22.41 -52.26 29.45
N ALA A 145 -21.33 -52.90 29.03
CA ALA A 145 -21.14 -54.34 29.20
C ALA A 145 -21.05 -54.73 30.69
N GLN A 146 -20.35 -53.93 31.50
CA GLN A 146 -20.30 -54.11 32.95
C GLN A 146 -21.67 -53.98 33.60
N LEU A 147 -22.46 -52.97 33.19
CA LEU A 147 -23.83 -52.79 33.67
C LEU A 147 -24.71 -54.00 33.31
N ALA A 148 -24.64 -54.48 32.07
CA ALA A 148 -25.40 -55.65 31.64
C ALA A 148 -25.03 -56.91 32.45
N THR A 149 -23.73 -57.10 32.71
CA THR A 149 -23.24 -58.20 33.55
C THR A 149 -23.76 -58.09 34.99
N ALA A 150 -23.69 -56.89 35.58
CA ALA A 150 -24.20 -56.65 36.93
C ALA A 150 -25.71 -56.89 37.02
N GLN A 151 -26.48 -56.45 36.01
CA GLN A 151 -27.92 -56.71 35.93
C GLN A 151 -28.23 -58.22 35.83
N ALA A 152 -27.47 -58.96 35.04
CA ALA A 152 -27.62 -60.42 34.95
C ALA A 152 -27.28 -61.12 36.28
N GLN A 153 -26.26 -60.65 37.00
CA GLN A 153 -25.91 -61.15 38.33
C GLN A 153 -27.03 -60.89 39.34
N VAL A 154 -27.62 -59.68 39.35
CA VAL A 154 -28.77 -59.35 40.21
C VAL A 154 -29.97 -60.23 39.88
N ALA A 155 -30.28 -60.42 38.60
CA ALA A 155 -31.38 -61.30 38.18
C ALA A 155 -31.16 -62.75 38.65
N THR A 156 -29.94 -63.26 38.51
CA THR A 156 -29.57 -64.61 38.96
C THR A 156 -29.66 -64.74 40.48
N ALA A 157 -29.17 -63.74 41.21
CA ALA A 157 -29.26 -63.70 42.68
C ALA A 157 -30.72 -63.67 43.14
N GLN A 158 -31.59 -62.92 42.46
CA GLN A 158 -33.02 -62.85 42.79
C GLN A 158 -33.70 -64.22 42.60
N VAL A 159 -33.40 -64.93 41.50
CA VAL A 159 -33.90 -66.30 41.27
C VAL A 159 -33.41 -67.25 42.36
N ALA A 160 -32.13 -67.16 42.76
CA ALA A 160 -31.59 -67.99 43.83
C ALA A 160 -32.27 -67.73 45.18
N VAL A 161 -32.56 -66.45 45.50
CA VAL A 161 -33.33 -66.08 46.71
C VAL A 161 -34.74 -66.65 46.66
N THR A 162 -35.47 -66.46 45.56
CA THR A 162 -36.83 -67.01 45.41
C THR A 162 -36.85 -68.54 45.52
N ASN A 163 -35.88 -69.23 44.91
CA ASN A 163 -35.76 -70.68 45.05
C ASN A 163 -35.51 -71.08 46.52
N ALA A 164 -34.61 -70.39 47.22
CA ALA A 164 -34.33 -70.65 48.63
C ALA A 164 -35.56 -70.39 49.53
N GLU A 165 -36.37 -69.37 49.22
CA GLU A 165 -37.63 -69.09 49.91
C GLU A 165 -38.65 -70.21 49.71
N VAL A 166 -38.81 -70.72 48.48
CA VAL A 166 -39.69 -71.85 48.18
C VAL A 166 -39.25 -73.12 48.93
N LEU A 167 -37.94 -73.41 48.97
CA LEU A 167 -37.42 -74.55 49.73
C LEU A 167 -37.68 -74.40 51.24
N ARG A 168 -37.54 -73.19 51.79
CA ARG A 168 -37.84 -72.93 53.21
C ARG A 168 -39.32 -73.10 53.53
N ALA A 169 -40.21 -72.77 52.60
CA ALA A 169 -41.66 -72.90 52.80
C ALA A 169 -42.16 -74.36 52.79
N GLN A 170 -41.37 -75.33 52.31
CA GLN A 170 -41.76 -76.73 52.16
C GLN A 170 -40.76 -77.70 52.84
N PRO A 171 -40.64 -77.68 54.18
CA PRO A 171 -39.63 -78.47 54.90
C PRO A 171 -39.79 -79.98 54.73
N GLN A 172 -41.03 -80.49 54.63
CA GLN A 172 -41.29 -81.93 54.50
C GLN A 172 -40.80 -82.52 53.17
N GLU A 173 -40.89 -81.76 52.08
CA GLU A 173 -40.39 -82.21 50.78
C GLU A 173 -38.86 -82.20 50.73
N LEU A 174 -38.23 -81.25 51.42
CA LEU A 174 -36.77 -81.19 51.54
C LEU A 174 -36.21 -82.40 52.29
N ASP A 175 -36.80 -82.75 53.44
CA ASP A 175 -36.42 -83.94 54.21
C ASP A 175 -36.59 -85.23 53.40
N ALA A 176 -37.70 -85.35 52.67
CA ALA A 176 -37.95 -86.50 51.80
C ALA A 176 -36.88 -86.65 50.69
N ARG A 177 -36.47 -85.55 50.05
CA ARG A 177 -35.40 -85.56 49.02
C ARG A 177 -34.02 -85.91 49.58
N ILE A 178 -33.69 -85.42 50.78
CA ILE A 178 -32.44 -85.76 51.46
C ILE A 178 -32.39 -87.27 51.78
N HIS A 179 -33.50 -87.83 52.29
CA HIS A 179 -33.59 -89.27 52.53
C HIS A 179 -33.43 -90.08 51.25
N GLN A 180 -34.10 -89.70 50.15
CA GLN A 180 -33.94 -90.38 48.86
C GLN A 180 -32.52 -90.34 48.31
N ALA A 181 -31.84 -89.19 48.41
CA ALA A 181 -30.46 -89.04 47.96
C ALA A 181 -29.47 -89.89 48.79
N ARG A 182 -29.72 -90.06 50.09
CA ARG A 182 -28.89 -90.91 50.96
C ARG A 182 -29.02 -92.39 50.62
N VAL A 183 -30.24 -92.87 50.39
CA VAL A 183 -30.49 -94.27 50.04
C VAL A 183 -29.92 -94.63 48.67
N ALA A 184 -29.83 -93.67 47.73
CA ALA A 184 -29.22 -93.89 46.42
C ALA A 184 -27.68 -93.94 46.43
N GLN A 185 -27.01 -93.59 47.55
CA GLN A 185 -25.55 -93.63 47.70
C GLN A 185 -25.04 -94.84 48.49
N GLU A 186 -25.94 -95.61 49.11
CA GLU A 186 -25.64 -96.93 49.69
C GLU A 186 -25.87 -98.04 48.65
#